data_AF-A0A351SQZ6-F1
#
_entry.id   AF-A0A351SQZ6-F1
#
_cell.length_a   1.000
_cell.length_b   1.000
_cell.length_c   1.000
_cell.angle_alpha   90.00
_cell.angle_beta   90.00
_cell.angle_gamma   90.00
#
_symmetry.space_group_name_H-M   'P 1'
#
loop_
_entity.id
_entity.type
_entity.pdbx_description
1 polymer ?
#
loop_
_entity_poly.entity_id
_entity_poly.type
_entity_poly.pdbx_seq_one_letter_code
_entity_poly.pdbx_strand_id
1 'polypeptide(L)'
;MGEFRDKGVGITGTSWSPKLPSECDYEGELNEIMDKSSPLERCINLFCWIQRSQMFLNGNKRVGNLVANKEMIKNGQGIISVSVELIGEYFTKLINYYETNDMSELSNWVYENAIDGVE
;
A
#
# COMPACT_ATOMS: atom_id res chain seq x y z
N MET A 1 -3.04 -20.51 -3.71
CA MET A 1 -2.25 -19.27 -3.89
C MET A 1 -3.24 -18.23 -4.38
N GLY A 2 -3.30 -17.04 -3.79
CA GLY A 2 -4.36 -16.05 -4.11
C GLY A 2 -5.63 -16.15 -3.24
N GLU A 3 -5.60 -16.94 -2.18
CA GLU A 3 -6.65 -16.95 -1.15
C GLU A 3 -6.23 -16.07 0.03
N PHE A 4 -7.21 -15.47 0.71
CA PHE A 4 -6.95 -14.79 1.97
C PHE A 4 -6.36 -15.76 2.99
N ARG A 5 -5.38 -15.26 3.75
CA ARG A 5 -4.79 -16.06 4.81
C ARG A 5 -5.81 -16.31 5.93
N ASP A 6 -5.72 -17.49 6.51
CA ASP A 6 -6.50 -17.96 7.65
C ASP A 6 -5.70 -17.98 8.96
N LYS A 7 -4.43 -17.57 8.89
CA LYS A 7 -3.49 -17.56 10.01
C LYS A 7 -2.77 -16.21 10.15
N GLY A 8 -2.27 -15.96 11.36
CA GLY A 8 -1.48 -14.77 11.66
C GLY A 8 -0.15 -14.74 10.89
N VAL A 9 0.34 -13.53 10.63
CA VAL A 9 1.66 -13.29 10.03
C VAL A 9 2.39 -12.23 10.84
N GLY A 10 3.69 -12.41 11.01
CA GLY A 10 4.57 -11.39 11.58
C GLY A 10 5.11 -10.47 10.49
N ILE A 11 5.37 -9.21 10.83
CA ILE A 11 5.99 -8.23 9.94
C ILE A 11 7.41 -7.96 10.43
N THR A 12 8.40 -8.20 9.57
CA THR A 12 9.79 -7.92 9.91
C THR A 12 9.99 -6.42 10.19
N GLY A 13 10.66 -6.12 11.30
CA GLY A 13 10.97 -4.73 11.70
C GLY A 13 9.95 -4.08 12.63
N THR A 14 8.88 -4.78 13.02
CA THR A 14 7.89 -4.29 14.00
C THR A 14 7.33 -5.43 14.85
N SER A 15 6.81 -5.12 16.03
CA SER A 15 6.00 -6.04 16.85
C SER A 15 4.52 -6.04 16.46
N TRP A 16 4.11 -5.11 15.59
CA TRP A 16 2.75 -5.04 15.08
C TRP A 16 2.41 -6.28 14.24
N SER A 17 1.17 -6.75 14.37
CA SER A 17 0.62 -7.82 13.55
C SER A 17 -0.77 -7.45 13.03
N PRO A 18 -1.08 -7.77 11.75
CA PRO A 18 -2.38 -7.51 11.17
C PRO A 18 -3.43 -8.49 11.71
N LYS A 19 -4.69 -8.01 11.83
CA LYS A 19 -5.88 -8.84 12.06
C LYS A 19 -6.03 -9.93 11.00
N LEU A 20 -6.80 -10.98 11.27
CA LEU A 20 -7.12 -11.95 10.21
C LEU A 20 -7.99 -11.27 9.13
N PRO A 21 -7.84 -11.62 7.84
CA PRO A 21 -8.73 -11.16 6.77
C PRO A 21 -10.22 -11.30 7.08
N SER A 22 -10.62 -12.34 7.81
CA SER A 22 -12.00 -12.59 8.25
C SER A 22 -12.54 -11.55 9.22
N GLU A 23 -11.67 -10.72 9.81
CA GLU A 23 -11.99 -9.70 10.82
C GLU A 23 -11.88 -8.27 10.25
N CYS A 24 -11.62 -8.14 8.95
CA CYS A 24 -11.41 -6.88 8.26
C CYS A 24 -12.60 -6.53 7.36
N ASP A 25 -12.90 -5.24 7.23
CA ASP A 25 -13.89 -4.73 6.28
C ASP A 25 -13.18 -4.18 5.04
N TYR A 26 -12.61 -5.08 4.23
CA TYR A 26 -11.86 -4.66 3.05
C TYR A 26 -12.73 -4.01 1.98
N GLU A 27 -14.02 -4.34 1.91
CA GLU A 27 -14.94 -3.74 0.94
C GLU A 27 -15.23 -2.28 1.32
N GLY A 28 -15.55 -2.01 2.58
CA GLY A 28 -15.74 -0.65 3.10
C GLY A 28 -14.48 0.20 2.92
N GLU A 29 -13.34 -0.31 3.39
CA GLU A 29 -12.04 0.37 3.28
C GLU A 29 -11.67 0.67 1.81
N LEU A 30 -11.90 -0.28 0.90
CA LEU A 30 -11.63 -0.07 -0.52
C LEU A 30 -12.57 0.97 -1.13
N ASN A 31 -13.87 0.94 -0.80
CA ASN A 31 -14.82 1.93 -1.30
C ASN A 31 -14.43 3.35 -0.87
N GLU A 32 -14.00 3.56 0.38
CA GLU A 32 -13.51 4.85 0.86
C GLU A 32 -12.28 5.34 0.07
N ILE A 33 -11.37 4.44 -0.30
CA ILE A 33 -10.22 4.77 -1.14
C ILE A 33 -10.68 5.14 -2.55
N MET A 34 -11.63 4.37 -3.12
CA MET A 34 -12.10 4.57 -4.49
C MET A 34 -12.91 5.86 -4.67
N ASP A 35 -13.60 6.32 -3.62
CA ASP A 35 -14.39 7.56 -3.60
C ASP A 35 -13.53 8.83 -3.59
N LYS A 36 -12.20 8.71 -3.42
CA LYS A 36 -11.30 9.86 -3.50
C LYS A 36 -11.31 10.47 -4.90
N SER A 37 -11.49 11.80 -4.95
CA SER A 37 -11.65 12.56 -6.19
C SER A 37 -10.35 12.66 -6.98
N SER A 38 -9.21 12.81 -6.30
CA SER A 38 -7.88 12.87 -6.94
C SER A 38 -7.44 11.47 -7.38
N PRO A 39 -7.26 11.21 -8.71
CA PRO A 39 -6.85 9.89 -9.18
C PRO A 39 -5.47 9.49 -8.65
N LEU A 40 -4.54 10.43 -8.54
CA LEU A 40 -3.20 10.19 -8.00
C LEU A 40 -3.26 9.84 -6.52
N GLU A 41 -3.97 10.63 -5.71
CA GLU A 41 -4.12 10.37 -4.28
C GLU A 41 -4.78 9.01 -4.03
N ARG A 42 -5.82 8.67 -4.81
CA ARG A 42 -6.46 7.36 -4.77
C ARG A 42 -5.47 6.23 -5.03
N CYS A 43 -4.62 6.35 -6.06
CA CYS A 43 -3.64 5.31 -6.39
C CYS A 43 -2.56 5.15 -5.31
N ILE A 44 -2.07 6.25 -4.75
CA ILE A 44 -1.08 6.22 -3.64
C ILE A 44 -1.71 5.58 -2.40
N ASN A 45 -2.95 5.95 -2.07
CA ASN A 45 -3.64 5.38 -0.91
C ASN A 45 -3.92 3.89 -1.11
N LEU A 46 -4.31 3.47 -2.32
CA LEU A 46 -4.47 2.07 -2.68
C LEU A 46 -3.15 1.29 -2.53
N PHE A 47 -2.04 1.86 -2.99
CA PHE A 47 -0.70 1.28 -2.84
C PHE A 47 -0.33 1.06 -1.36
N CYS A 48 -0.55 2.07 -0.52
CA CYS A 48 -0.23 2.00 0.90
C CYS A 48 -1.15 1.02 1.64
N TRP A 49 -2.46 1.11 1.41
CA TRP A 49 -3.47 0.28 2.07
C TRP A 49 -3.23 -1.22 1.83
N ILE A 50 -3.06 -1.65 0.57
CA ILE A 50 -2.85 -3.09 0.23
C ILE A 50 -1.66 -3.66 1.02
N GLN A 51 -0.61 -2.86 1.20
CA GLN A 51 0.58 -3.30 1.92
C GLN A 51 0.33 -3.45 3.41
N ARG A 52 -0.50 -2.60 4.01
CA ARG A 52 -0.90 -2.72 5.41
C ARG A 52 -1.91 -3.85 5.64
N SER A 53 -2.83 -4.08 4.71
CA SER A 53 -3.90 -5.09 4.86
C SER A 53 -3.36 -6.52 5.03
N GLN A 54 -2.18 -6.81 4.48
CA GLN A 54 -1.51 -8.12 4.60
C GLN A 54 -2.46 -9.29 4.31
N MET A 55 -3.23 -9.20 3.23
CA MET A 55 -4.31 -10.14 2.90
C MET A 55 -3.81 -11.57 2.64
N PHE A 56 -2.59 -11.69 2.11
CA PHE A 56 -2.00 -12.95 1.69
C PHE A 56 -0.84 -13.35 2.59
N LEU A 57 -0.52 -14.65 2.60
CA LEU A 57 0.66 -15.17 3.32
C LEU A 57 1.97 -14.57 2.82
N ASN A 58 2.06 -14.22 1.54
CA ASN A 58 3.25 -13.66 0.92
C ASN A 58 2.86 -12.78 -0.27
N GLY A 59 3.73 -11.82 -0.59
CA GLY A 59 3.63 -11.04 -1.83
C GLY A 59 2.73 -9.79 -1.76
N ASN A 60 2.20 -9.41 -0.59
CA ASN A 60 1.36 -8.21 -0.43
C ASN A 60 1.98 -6.94 -1.05
N LYS A 61 3.30 -6.73 -0.89
CA LYS A 61 4.02 -5.60 -1.50
C LYS A 61 3.99 -5.62 -3.04
N ARG A 62 4.14 -6.81 -3.64
CA ARG A 62 4.07 -6.99 -5.10
C ARG A 62 2.66 -6.79 -5.63
N VAL A 63 1.65 -7.28 -4.89
CA VAL A 63 0.25 -7.05 -5.22
C VAL A 63 -0.08 -5.56 -5.14
N GLY A 64 0.34 -4.87 -4.07
CA GLY A 64 0.15 -3.43 -3.91
C GLY A 64 0.75 -2.64 -5.06
N ASN A 65 2.00 -2.94 -5.44
CA ASN A 65 2.64 -2.30 -6.58
C ASN A 65 1.89 -2.56 -7.89
N LEU A 66 1.53 -3.82 -8.18
CA LEU A 66 0.82 -4.19 -9.41
C LEU A 66 -0.55 -3.51 -9.53
N VAL A 67 -1.35 -3.57 -8.46
CA VAL A 67 -2.71 -3.05 -8.43
C VAL A 67 -2.72 -1.53 -8.52
N ALA A 68 -1.88 -0.85 -7.73
CA ALA A 68 -1.78 0.59 -7.78
C ALA A 68 -1.25 1.09 -9.13
N ASN A 69 -0.21 0.46 -9.69
CA ASN A 69 0.31 0.83 -10.99
C ASN A 69 -0.67 0.61 -12.13
N LYS A 70 -1.49 -0.43 -12.06
CA LYS A 70 -2.60 -0.62 -13.02
C LYS A 70 -3.56 0.59 -12.99
N GLU A 71 -3.94 1.06 -11.80
CA GLU A 71 -4.81 2.23 -11.68
C GLU A 71 -4.09 3.53 -12.07
N MET A 72 -2.81 3.70 -11.75
CA MET A 72 -2.01 4.86 -12.18
C MET A 72 -1.99 4.98 -13.70
N ILE A 73 -1.66 3.89 -14.41
CA ILE A 73 -1.61 3.84 -15.88
C ILE A 73 -2.99 4.11 -16.47
N LYS A 74 -4.03 3.45 -15.94
CA LYS A 74 -5.42 3.62 -16.41
C LYS A 74 -5.90 5.07 -16.30
N ASN A 75 -5.43 5.82 -15.30
CA ASN A 75 -5.81 7.21 -15.07
C ASN A 75 -4.76 8.22 -15.58
N GLY A 76 -3.73 7.78 -16.32
CA GLY A 76 -2.70 8.67 -16.88
C GLY A 76 -1.83 9.38 -15.84
N GLN A 77 -1.59 8.75 -14.68
CA GLN A 77 -0.84 9.34 -13.56
C GLN A 77 0.63 8.89 -13.49
N GLY A 78 1.14 8.24 -14.55
CA GLY A 78 2.47 7.64 -14.55
C GLY A 78 2.50 6.30 -13.82
N ILE A 79 3.56 6.05 -13.03
CA ILE A 79 3.78 4.84 -12.23
C ILE A 79 4.36 5.19 -10.85
N ILE A 80 4.11 4.31 -9.88
CA ILE A 80 4.78 4.25 -8.57
C ILE A 80 6.00 3.32 -8.70
N SER A 81 7.20 3.89 -8.56
CA SER A 81 8.48 3.20 -8.61
C SER A 81 9.38 3.68 -7.47
N VAL A 82 9.67 2.79 -6.51
CA VAL A 82 10.59 3.08 -5.40
C VAL A 82 12.02 2.73 -5.85
N SER A 83 12.85 3.75 -6.01
CA SER A 83 14.27 3.60 -6.35
C SER A 83 15.02 2.77 -5.31
N VAL A 84 16.01 1.99 -5.77
CA VAL A 84 16.82 1.11 -4.90
C VAL A 84 17.51 1.90 -3.79
N GLU A 85 18.00 3.11 -4.10
CA GLU A 85 18.67 4.00 -3.14
C GLU A 85 17.74 4.47 -2.01
N LEU A 86 16.42 4.50 -2.26
CA LEU A 86 15.41 5.04 -1.35
C LEU A 86 14.63 3.95 -0.60
N ILE A 87 14.94 2.67 -0.84
CA ILE A 87 14.18 1.55 -0.29
C ILE A 87 14.24 1.47 1.24
N GLY A 88 15.34 1.92 1.85
CA GLY A 88 15.51 1.96 3.30
C GLY A 88 14.58 2.97 3.97
N GLU A 89 14.47 4.17 3.40
CA GLU A 89 13.54 5.20 3.86
C GLU A 89 12.10 4.75 3.69
N TYR A 90 11.79 4.19 2.52
CA TYR A 90 10.48 3.61 2.23
C TYR A 90 10.06 2.60 3.29
N PHE A 91 10.93 1.65 3.64
CA PHE A 91 10.61 0.66 4.67
C PHE A 91 10.44 1.29 6.05
N THR A 92 11.20 2.34 6.38
CA THR A 92 11.03 3.08 7.64
C THR A 92 9.64 3.71 7.71
N LYS A 93 9.19 4.39 6.66
CA LYS A 93 7.83 4.96 6.60
C LYS A 93 6.75 3.89 6.64
N LEU A 94 6.96 2.78 5.94
CA LEU A 94 6.01 1.66 5.92
C LEU A 94 5.90 0.97 7.29
N ILE A 95 7.00 0.84 8.02
CA ILE A 95 6.99 0.32 9.41
C ILE A 95 6.19 1.25 10.32
N ASN A 96 6.42 2.56 10.24
CA ASN A 96 5.63 3.52 11.00
C ASN A 96 4.13 3.39 10.69
N TYR A 97 3.78 3.25 9.41
CA TYR A 97 2.38 3.04 9.02
C TYR A 97 1.78 1.74 9.54
N TYR A 98 2.54 0.63 9.57
CA TYR A 98 2.07 -0.61 10.20
C TYR A 98 1.68 -0.36 11.67
N GLU A 99 2.54 0.30 12.42
CA GLU A 99 2.39 0.51 13.87
C GLU A 99 1.28 1.50 14.22
N THR A 100 1.18 2.60 13.48
CA THR A 100 0.29 3.72 13.81
C THR A 100 -1.06 3.68 13.12
N ASN A 101 -1.15 2.98 11.98
CA ASN A 101 -2.25 3.10 11.03
C ASN A 101 -2.44 4.52 10.45
N ASP A 102 -1.46 5.41 10.61
CA ASP A 102 -1.45 6.73 9.98
C ASP A 102 -0.68 6.66 8.66
N MET A 103 -1.40 6.80 7.55
CA MET A 103 -0.83 6.70 6.21
C MET A 103 -0.09 7.98 5.78
N SER A 104 -0.34 9.11 6.45
CA SER A 104 -0.01 10.45 5.95
C SER A 104 1.47 10.59 5.57
N GLU A 105 2.37 10.09 6.41
CA GLU A 105 3.81 10.17 6.16
C GLU A 105 4.25 9.32 4.98
N LEU A 106 3.71 8.10 4.85
CA LEU A 106 4.04 7.19 3.76
C LEU A 106 3.48 7.69 2.43
N SER A 107 2.22 8.15 2.39
CA SER A 107 1.60 8.65 1.17
C SER A 107 2.31 9.90 0.64
N ASN A 108 2.68 10.83 1.53
CA ASN A 108 3.44 12.02 1.15
C ASN A 108 4.83 11.66 0.61
N TRP A 109 5.53 10.74 1.28
CA TRP A 109 6.84 10.30 0.80
C TRP A 109 6.77 9.64 -0.57
N VAL A 110 5.74 8.81 -0.83
CA VAL A 110 5.51 8.18 -2.14
C VAL A 110 5.23 9.23 -3.20
N TYR A 111 4.40 10.23 -2.90
CA TYR A 111 4.10 11.34 -3.81
C TYR A 111 5.37 12.11 -4.22
N GLU A 112 6.24 12.41 -3.25
CA GLU A 112 7.43 13.23 -3.46
C GLU A 112 8.58 12.48 -4.15
N ASN A 113 8.72 11.17 -3.89
CA ASN A 113 9.96 10.44 -4.20
C ASN A 113 9.78 9.22 -5.12
N ALA A 114 8.55 8.76 -5.35
CA ALA A 114 8.30 7.48 -6.01
C ALA A 114 7.31 7.57 -7.17
N ILE A 115 6.93 8.76 -7.63
CA ILE A 115 6.13 8.95 -8.83
C ILE A 115 7.03 9.22 -10.03
N ASP A 116 6.83 8.49 -11.12
CA ASP A 116 7.55 8.63 -12.39
C ASP A 116 6.57 8.63 -13.58
N GLY A 117 6.91 9.31 -14.67
CA GLY A 117 6.12 9.33 -15.90
C GLY A 117 4.91 10.29 -15.92
N VAL A 118 4.88 11.28 -15.02
CA VAL A 118 4.01 12.46 -15.11
C VAL A 118 4.83 13.62 -15.70
N GLU A 119 4.64 13.89 -16.99
CA GLU A 119 5.09 15.10 -17.69
C GLU A 119 3.89 15.98 -18.07
#